data_AF-A0A2V8K4V3-F1
#
_entry.id   AF-A0A2V8K4V3-F1
#
_cell.length_a   1.000
_cell.length_b   1.000
_cell.length_c   1.000
_cell.angle_alpha   90.00
_cell.angle_beta   90.00
_cell.angle_gamma   90.00
#
_symmetry.space_group_name_H-M   'P 1'
#
loop_
_entity.id
_entity.type
_entity.pdbx_description
1 polymer ?
#
loop_
_entity_poly.entity_id
_entity_poly.type
_entity_poly.pdbx_seq_one_letter_code
_entity_poly.pdbx_strand_id
1 'polypeptide(L)'
;MYEMLHRKNIRNSEAGTTMIEALMAGAILVVGSIAMLTLIVSAIATNNRNKMDSTQTMLAASILEQVNSTFNSTGTTSDLTDCAGNSWTINTTIPNTGTAGAALSGTHIDFSETNPPAGYFMNYLVSAPCTSTGTPQGVYDVRWHLDQVGSTKTYLITVSAKLQKHGEGNKFFSLPVTLRFMSGS
;
A
#
# COMPACT_ATOMS: atom_id res chain seq x y z
N MET A 1 -84.64 9.11 31.49
CA MET A 1 -83.31 8.56 31.83
C MET A 1 -82.39 8.86 30.63
N TYR A 2 -81.71 10.00 30.68
CA TYR A 2 -80.80 10.48 29.63
C TYR A 2 -79.38 10.03 30.00
N GLU A 3 -78.76 9.18 29.18
CA GLU A 3 -77.31 8.96 29.19
C GLU A 3 -76.77 9.45 27.85
N MET A 4 -76.29 10.69 27.84
CA MET A 4 -75.57 11.27 26.71
C MET A 4 -74.07 11.04 26.95
N LEU A 5 -73.50 10.03 26.27
CA LEU A 5 -72.06 9.75 26.30
C LEU A 5 -71.30 10.86 25.57
N HIS A 6 -70.66 11.73 26.35
CA HIS A 6 -69.81 12.79 25.82
C HIS A 6 -68.46 12.20 25.36
N ARG A 7 -68.33 11.94 24.05
CA ARG A 7 -67.02 11.62 23.44
C ARG A 7 -66.12 12.87 23.51
N LYS A 8 -65.13 12.83 24.39
CA LYS A 8 -64.07 13.85 24.49
C LYS A 8 -63.07 13.60 23.35
N ASN A 9 -63.23 14.36 22.26
CA ASN A 9 -62.33 14.31 21.12
C ASN A 9 -61.05 15.10 21.48
N ILE A 10 -59.99 14.41 21.89
CA ILE A 10 -58.68 15.03 22.14
C ILE A 10 -58.09 15.35 20.76
N ARG A 11 -58.28 16.57 20.28
CA ARG A 11 -57.58 17.07 19.09
C ARG A 11 -56.12 17.29 19.47
N ASN A 12 -55.25 16.43 18.96
CA ASN A 12 -53.82 16.72 18.94
C ASN A 12 -53.63 18.00 18.10
N SER A 13 -52.92 18.97 18.67
CA SER A 13 -52.52 20.18 17.95
C SER A 13 -51.48 19.77 16.91
N GLU A 14 -51.90 19.69 15.64
CA GLU A 14 -51.01 19.68 14.49
C GLU A 14 -50.24 21.00 14.48
N ALA A 15 -49.11 21.05 15.18
CA ALA A 15 -48.17 22.17 15.12
C ALA A 15 -47.43 22.05 13.78
N GLY A 16 -47.90 22.79 12.77
CA GLY A 16 -47.20 22.92 11.50
C GLY A 16 -45.77 23.43 11.72
N THR A 17 -44.83 22.94 10.92
CA THR A 17 -43.44 23.38 10.97
C THR A 17 -43.37 24.88 10.69
N THR A 18 -42.71 25.63 11.58
CA THR A 18 -42.57 27.06 11.38
C THR A 18 -41.54 27.33 10.27
N MET A 19 -41.72 28.40 9.49
CA MET A 19 -40.77 28.78 8.42
C MET A 19 -39.34 28.91 8.94
N ILE A 20 -39.16 29.36 10.19
CA ILE A 20 -37.84 29.49 10.81
C ILE A 20 -37.21 28.13 11.16
N GLU A 21 -38.00 27.14 11.60
CA GLU A 21 -37.51 25.77 11.81
C GLU A 21 -37.06 25.13 10.50
N ALA A 22 -37.79 25.34 9.40
CA ALA A 22 -37.39 24.85 8.09
C ALA A 22 -36.07 25.48 7.61
N LEU A 23 -35.85 26.77 7.89
CA LEU A 23 -34.59 27.45 7.59
C LEU A 23 -33.42 26.93 8.44
N MET A 24 -33.63 26.72 9.75
CA MET A 24 -32.61 26.15 10.63
C MET A 24 -32.29 24.69 10.26
N ALA A 25 -33.30 23.88 9.98
CA ALA A 25 -33.13 22.51 9.52
C ALA A 25 -32.39 22.45 8.18
N GLY A 26 -32.72 23.34 7.23
CA GLY A 26 -32.03 23.48 5.97
C GLY A 26 -30.56 23.86 6.13
N ALA A 27 -30.25 24.80 7.04
CA ALA A 27 -28.87 25.18 7.33
C ALA A 27 -28.04 24.01 7.89
N ILE A 28 -28.59 23.27 8.85
CA ILE A 28 -27.93 22.08 9.42
C ILE A 28 -27.72 21.00 8.35
N LEU A 29 -28.70 20.79 7.47
CA LEU A 29 -28.62 19.82 6.39
C LEU A 29 -27.52 20.17 5.38
N VAL A 30 -27.38 21.45 5.01
CA VAL A 30 -26.34 21.91 4.10
C VAL A 30 -24.96 21.74 4.72
N VAL A 31 -24.77 22.16 5.97
CA VAL A 31 -23.48 22.00 6.69
C VAL A 31 -23.13 20.52 6.83
N GLY A 32 -24.10 19.67 7.20
CA GLY A 32 -23.90 18.22 7.30
C GLY A 32 -23.53 17.57 5.97
N SER A 33 -24.15 18.01 4.87
CA SER A 33 -23.86 17.49 3.53
C SER A 33 -22.44 17.84 3.06
N ILE A 34 -21.99 19.07 3.32
CA ILE A 34 -20.61 19.48 3.01
C ILE A 34 -19.61 18.66 3.84
N ALA A 35 -19.86 18.47 5.13
CA ALA A 35 -19.01 17.66 5.98
C ALA A 35 -18.87 16.21 5.47
N MET A 36 -19.97 15.57 5.05
CA MET A 36 -19.94 14.20 4.52
C MET A 36 -19.10 14.08 3.23
N LEU A 37 -19.17 15.06 2.33
CA LEU A 37 -18.36 15.05 1.11
C LEU A 37 -16.86 15.07 1.40
N THR A 38 -16.42 15.85 2.40
CA THR A 38 -15.00 15.90 2.79
C THR A 38 -14.50 14.58 3.35
N LEU A 39 -15.35 13.86 4.10
CA LEU A 39 -15.03 12.54 4.63
C LEU A 39 -14.94 11.49 3.52
N ILE A 40 -15.85 11.53 2.52
CA ILE A 40 -15.83 10.59 1.39
C ILE A 40 -14.53 10.74 0.59
N VAL A 41 -14.14 11.96 0.25
CA VAL A 41 -12.89 12.22 -0.49
C VAL A 41 -11.67 11.75 0.31
N SER A 42 -11.66 12.01 1.62
CA SER A 42 -10.58 11.57 2.52
C SER A 42 -10.53 10.04 2.62
N ALA A 43 -11.68 9.38 2.71
CA ALA A 43 -11.76 7.92 2.76
C ALA A 43 -11.28 7.27 1.47
N ILE A 44 -11.62 7.82 0.30
CA ILE A 44 -11.10 7.35 -1.00
C ILE A 44 -9.58 7.50 -1.06
N ALA A 45 -9.05 8.64 -0.62
CA ALA A 45 -7.61 8.87 -0.58
C ALA A 45 -6.88 7.88 0.32
N THR A 46 -7.41 7.65 1.53
CA THR A 46 -6.87 6.67 2.48
C THR A 46 -6.97 5.25 1.93
N ASN A 47 -8.09 4.87 1.32
CA ASN A 47 -8.25 3.53 0.74
C ASN A 47 -7.26 3.26 -0.40
N ASN A 48 -7.05 4.24 -1.28
CA ASN A 48 -6.05 4.14 -2.34
C ASN A 48 -4.64 3.99 -1.76
N ARG A 49 -4.29 4.80 -0.75
CA ARG A 49 -3.01 4.69 -0.05
C ARG A 49 -2.83 3.30 0.58
N ASN A 50 -3.83 2.81 1.30
CA ASN A 50 -3.81 1.49 1.93
C ASN A 50 -3.65 0.35 0.91
N LYS A 51 -4.30 0.46 -0.26
CA LYS A 51 -4.11 -0.50 -1.37
C LYS A 51 -2.66 -0.51 -1.86
N MET A 52 -2.05 0.66 -2.01
CA MET A 52 -0.64 0.78 -2.43
C MET A 52 0.30 0.20 -1.38
N ASP A 53 0.14 0.57 -0.10
CA ASP A 53 0.97 0.07 1.00
C ASP A 53 0.86 -1.46 1.15
N SER A 54 -0.36 -2.00 1.00
CA SER A 54 -0.60 -3.46 1.05
C SER A 54 0.07 -4.18 -0.12
N THR A 55 0.02 -3.59 -1.32
CA THR A 55 0.65 -4.17 -2.52
C THR A 55 2.18 -4.12 -2.41
N GLN A 56 2.74 -3.01 -1.95
CA GLN A 56 4.19 -2.89 -1.70
C GLN A 56 4.67 -3.90 -0.66
N THR A 57 3.92 -4.07 0.43
CA THR A 57 4.24 -5.05 1.47
C THR A 57 4.21 -6.47 0.93
N MET A 58 3.16 -6.82 0.17
CA MET A 58 3.03 -8.12 -0.47
C MET A 58 4.21 -8.41 -1.41
N LEU A 59 4.59 -7.45 -2.27
CA LEU A 59 5.71 -7.61 -3.19
C LEU A 59 7.05 -7.72 -2.46
N ALA A 60 7.30 -6.87 -1.46
CA ALA A 60 8.51 -6.95 -0.67
C ALA A 60 8.61 -8.31 0.06
N ALA A 61 7.49 -8.81 0.59
CA ALA A 61 7.44 -10.12 1.25
C ALA A 61 7.70 -11.27 0.27
N SER A 62 7.07 -11.26 -0.91
CA SER A 62 7.28 -12.33 -1.90
C SER A 62 8.73 -12.37 -2.41
N ILE A 63 9.36 -11.21 -2.64
CA ILE A 63 10.77 -11.16 -3.01
C ILE A 63 11.65 -11.63 -1.86
N LEU A 64 11.35 -11.23 -0.64
CA LEU A 64 12.09 -11.68 0.53
C LEU A 64 12.03 -13.20 0.68
N GLU A 65 10.85 -13.81 0.51
CA GLU A 65 10.68 -15.27 0.51
C GLU A 65 11.44 -15.94 -0.64
N GLN A 66 11.40 -15.36 -1.84
CA GLN A 66 12.13 -15.89 -2.99
C GLN A 66 13.64 -15.80 -2.80
N VAL A 67 14.15 -14.66 -2.32
CA VAL A 67 15.56 -14.48 -2.00
C VAL A 67 15.96 -15.46 -0.90
N ASN A 68 15.20 -15.55 0.19
CA ASN A 68 15.54 -16.43 1.32
C ASN A 68 15.49 -17.93 0.97
N SER A 69 14.56 -18.36 0.11
CA SER A 69 14.46 -19.77 -0.31
C SER A 69 15.57 -20.21 -1.25
N THR A 70 16.14 -19.26 -2.01
CA THR A 70 17.17 -19.52 -3.02
C THR A 70 18.56 -19.13 -2.55
N PHE A 71 18.63 -18.46 -1.40
CA PHE A 71 19.84 -18.03 -0.74
C PHE A 71 20.71 -19.24 -0.38
N ASN A 72 21.86 -19.38 -1.04
CA ASN A 72 22.76 -20.50 -0.78
C ASN A 72 24.23 -20.11 -0.54
N SER A 73 24.54 -18.83 -0.30
CA SER A 73 25.91 -18.28 -0.15
C SER A 73 26.88 -18.50 -1.33
N THR A 74 26.55 -19.38 -2.29
CA THR A 74 27.39 -19.78 -3.42
C THR A 74 26.92 -19.24 -4.77
N GLY A 75 25.87 -18.40 -4.76
CA GLY A 75 25.53 -17.53 -5.88
C GLY A 75 24.52 -18.08 -6.88
N THR A 76 23.45 -18.70 -6.38
CA THR A 76 22.34 -19.10 -7.24
C THR A 76 21.44 -17.91 -7.55
N THR A 77 21.09 -17.76 -8.83
CA THR A 77 20.06 -16.84 -9.30
C THR A 77 18.72 -17.56 -9.38
N SER A 78 17.64 -16.83 -9.22
CA SER A 78 16.29 -17.34 -9.48
C SER A 78 15.49 -16.34 -10.27
N ASP A 79 14.49 -16.78 -11.02
CA ASP A 79 13.71 -15.90 -11.85
C ASP A 79 12.30 -15.73 -11.29
N LEU A 80 11.78 -14.51 -11.35
CA LEU A 80 10.39 -14.18 -11.03
C LEU A 80 9.71 -13.52 -12.21
N THR A 81 8.57 -14.07 -12.62
CA THR A 81 7.77 -13.50 -13.70
C THR A 81 6.74 -12.53 -13.14
N ASP A 82 6.68 -11.31 -13.69
CA ASP A 82 5.65 -10.32 -13.33
C ASP A 82 4.31 -10.58 -14.04
N CYS A 83 3.29 -9.76 -13.75
CA CYS A 83 1.98 -9.93 -14.37
C CYS A 83 1.98 -9.63 -15.88
N ALA A 84 2.96 -8.91 -16.42
CA ALA A 84 3.12 -8.70 -17.87
C ALA A 84 3.77 -9.89 -18.58
N GLY A 85 4.32 -10.84 -17.84
CA GLY A 85 5.11 -11.94 -18.38
C GLY A 85 6.61 -11.63 -18.50
N ASN A 86 7.09 -10.52 -17.93
CA ASN A 86 8.52 -10.23 -17.91
C ASN A 86 9.19 -11.08 -16.83
N SER A 87 10.27 -11.79 -17.20
CA SER A 87 11.10 -12.53 -16.25
C SER A 87 12.17 -11.62 -15.67
N TRP A 88 12.25 -11.57 -14.35
CA TRP A 88 13.22 -10.79 -13.58
C TRP A 88 14.17 -11.72 -12.86
N THR A 89 15.45 -11.64 -13.18
CA THR A 89 16.49 -12.40 -12.49
C THR A 89 16.78 -11.79 -11.12
N ILE A 90 16.66 -12.61 -10.09
CA ILE A 90 16.92 -12.32 -8.69
C ILE A 90 18.29 -12.89 -8.34
N ASN A 91 19.27 -12.02 -8.10
CA ASN A 91 20.59 -12.39 -7.65
C ASN A 91 20.64 -12.47 -6.11
N THR A 92 21.17 -13.58 -5.60
CA THR A 92 21.35 -13.82 -4.16
C THR A 92 22.83 -13.97 -3.77
N THR A 93 23.74 -13.63 -4.69
CA THR A 93 25.18 -13.84 -4.51
C THR A 93 25.82 -12.75 -3.67
N ILE A 94 26.40 -13.10 -2.52
CA ILE A 94 27.22 -12.16 -1.75
C ILE A 94 28.70 -12.39 -2.13
N PRO A 95 29.39 -11.39 -2.73
CA PRO A 95 30.83 -11.48 -2.97
C PRO A 95 31.59 -11.56 -1.65
N ASN A 96 32.85 -11.97 -1.70
CA ASN A 96 33.76 -12.06 -0.54
C ASN A 96 33.95 -10.71 0.22
N THR A 97 33.41 -9.61 -0.29
CA THR A 97 33.35 -8.30 0.36
C THR A 97 32.30 -8.22 1.48
N GLY A 98 31.43 -9.23 1.61
CA GLY A 98 30.45 -9.33 2.69
C GLY A 98 29.18 -8.50 2.47
N THR A 99 29.00 -7.84 1.33
CA THR A 99 27.79 -7.05 1.00
C THR A 99 27.49 -7.10 -0.50
N ALA A 100 26.21 -7.09 -0.89
CA ALA A 100 25.79 -7.03 -2.29
C ALA A 100 24.40 -6.40 -2.46
N GLY A 101 24.20 -5.70 -3.57
CA GLY A 101 22.88 -5.29 -4.03
C GLY A 101 22.67 -3.79 -4.10
N ALA A 102 21.40 -3.38 -4.07
CA ALA A 102 21.01 -1.99 -4.20
C ALA A 102 21.57 -1.13 -3.05
N ALA A 103 21.94 0.11 -3.35
CA ALA A 103 22.54 0.99 -2.35
C ALA A 103 21.62 1.19 -1.14
N LEU A 104 22.20 1.32 0.05
CA LEU A 104 21.49 1.66 1.28
C LEU A 104 21.66 3.14 1.63
N SER A 105 20.56 3.80 2.01
CA SER A 105 20.56 5.08 2.72
C SER A 105 20.22 4.82 4.19
N GLY A 106 21.27 4.71 5.02
CA GLY A 106 21.13 4.25 6.41
C GLY A 106 20.69 2.79 6.48
N THR A 107 19.49 2.53 7.00
CA THR A 107 18.92 1.18 7.13
C THR A 107 17.91 0.81 6.05
N HIS A 108 17.71 1.68 5.06
CA HIS A 108 16.71 1.52 4.00
C HIS A 108 17.38 1.49 2.63
N ILE A 109 16.71 0.92 1.64
CA ILE A 109 17.19 0.98 0.26
C ILE A 109 17.09 2.42 -0.25
N ASP A 110 18.15 2.87 -0.91
CA ASP A 110 18.22 4.15 -1.59
C ASP A 110 17.55 4.07 -2.97
N PHE A 111 16.32 4.58 -3.07
CA PHE A 111 15.59 4.71 -4.33
C PHE A 111 16.03 5.92 -5.18
N SER A 112 16.97 6.74 -4.72
CA SER A 112 17.56 7.82 -5.53
C SER A 112 18.68 7.31 -6.44
N GLU A 113 19.20 6.11 -6.18
CA GLU A 113 20.16 5.43 -7.05
C GLU A 113 19.54 5.20 -8.45
N THR A 114 20.18 5.78 -9.47
CA THR A 114 19.70 5.79 -10.85
C THR A 114 20.02 4.50 -11.61
N ASN A 115 21.08 3.79 -11.22
CA ASN A 115 21.54 2.56 -11.87
C ASN A 115 21.83 1.48 -10.82
N PRO A 116 20.78 0.93 -10.17
CA PRO A 116 20.96 -0.16 -9.22
C PRO A 116 21.64 -1.38 -9.88
N PRO A 117 22.45 -2.15 -9.14
CA PRO A 117 23.14 -3.31 -9.69
C PRO A 117 22.19 -4.30 -10.37
N ALA A 118 22.59 -4.82 -11.53
CA ALA A 118 21.77 -5.75 -12.29
C ALA A 118 21.43 -7.00 -11.47
N GLY A 119 20.15 -7.38 -11.51
CA GLY A 119 19.63 -8.50 -10.74
C GLY A 119 19.54 -8.23 -9.23
N TYR A 120 19.55 -6.98 -8.79
CA TYR A 120 19.21 -6.54 -7.41
C TYR A 120 18.05 -5.56 -7.35
N PHE A 121 17.38 -5.39 -8.49
CA PHE A 121 16.17 -4.59 -8.63
C PHE A 121 15.24 -5.23 -9.66
N MET A 122 13.96 -4.89 -9.57
CA MET A 122 12.96 -5.21 -10.57
C MET A 122 11.91 -4.12 -10.65
N ASN A 123 11.37 -3.91 -11.84
CA ASN A 123 10.22 -3.05 -12.05
C ASN A 123 8.99 -3.92 -12.23
N TYR A 124 8.41 -4.35 -11.12
CA TYR A 124 7.31 -5.31 -11.11
C TYR A 124 6.01 -4.63 -11.55
N LEU A 125 5.48 -5.02 -12.71
CA LEU A 125 4.16 -4.58 -13.16
C LEU A 125 3.08 -5.41 -12.48
N VAL A 126 2.18 -4.73 -11.76
CA VAL A 126 0.94 -5.34 -11.26
C VAL A 126 -0.19 -4.99 -12.22
N SER A 127 -0.93 -6.01 -12.67
CA SER A 127 -2.18 -5.85 -13.44
C SER A 127 -3.35 -6.56 -12.74
N ALA A 128 -4.57 -6.11 -13.05
CA ALA A 128 -5.80 -6.74 -12.58
C ALA A 128 -6.66 -7.15 -13.80
N PRO A 129 -6.92 -8.46 -14.03
CA PRO A 129 -6.26 -9.61 -13.39
C PRO A 129 -4.74 -9.65 -13.68
N CYS A 130 -3.98 -10.44 -12.92
CA CYS A 130 -2.52 -10.59 -13.12
C CYS A 130 -2.24 -11.43 -14.38
N THR A 131 -2.38 -10.79 -15.53
CA THR A 131 -2.11 -11.33 -16.87
C THR A 131 -1.54 -10.23 -17.75
N SER A 132 -0.89 -10.61 -18.85
CA SER A 132 -0.32 -9.68 -19.84
C SER A 132 -1.39 -8.83 -20.53
N THR A 133 -2.65 -9.25 -20.48
CA THR A 133 -3.83 -8.55 -21.00
C THR A 133 -4.63 -7.80 -19.94
N GLY A 134 -4.27 -7.92 -18.65
CA GLY A 134 -4.95 -7.27 -17.55
C GLY A 134 -4.72 -5.77 -17.52
N THR A 135 -5.58 -5.01 -16.83
CA THR A 135 -5.42 -3.56 -16.72
C THR A 135 -4.26 -3.22 -15.77
N PRO A 136 -3.22 -2.48 -16.22
CA PRO A 136 -2.12 -2.04 -15.37
C PRO A 136 -2.62 -1.28 -14.14
N GLN A 137 -2.20 -1.71 -12.96
CA GLN A 137 -2.48 -1.06 -11.68
C GLN A 137 -1.33 -0.16 -11.24
N GLY A 138 -0.10 -0.51 -11.61
CA GLY A 138 1.09 0.26 -11.27
C GLY A 138 2.37 -0.55 -11.50
N VAL A 139 3.50 0.15 -11.61
CA VAL A 139 4.84 -0.43 -11.68
C VAL A 139 5.54 -0.13 -10.36
N TYR A 140 5.99 -1.17 -9.68
CA TYR A 140 6.69 -1.06 -8.41
C TYR A 140 8.18 -1.31 -8.62
N ASP A 141 9.00 -0.36 -8.20
CA ASP A 141 10.44 -0.52 -8.08
C ASP A 141 10.71 -1.32 -6.79
N VAL A 142 11.13 -2.57 -6.94
CA VAL A 142 11.47 -3.46 -5.84
C VAL A 142 12.96 -3.73 -5.90
N ARG A 143 13.66 -3.47 -4.79
CA ARG A 143 15.11 -3.56 -4.68
C ARG A 143 15.49 -4.34 -3.45
N TRP A 144 16.62 -5.01 -3.49
CA TRP A 144 17.15 -5.70 -2.33
C TRP A 144 18.65 -5.57 -2.19
N HIS A 145 19.07 -5.71 -0.94
CA HIS A 145 20.43 -5.62 -0.48
C HIS A 145 20.70 -6.75 0.51
N LEU A 146 21.91 -7.27 0.47
CA LEU A 146 22.37 -8.41 1.22
C LEU A 146 23.63 -8.00 1.98
N ASP A 147 23.60 -8.11 3.30
CA ASP A 147 24.75 -7.87 4.17
C ASP A 147 25.12 -9.15 4.91
N GLN A 148 26.41 -9.47 4.99
CA GLN A 148 26.93 -10.48 5.90
C GLN A 148 27.14 -9.85 7.27
N VAL A 149 26.58 -10.48 8.30
CA VAL A 149 26.66 -10.00 9.68
C VAL A 149 27.80 -10.73 10.38
N GLY A 150 28.90 -10.00 10.59
CA GLY A 150 30.09 -10.52 11.27
C GLY A 150 30.90 -11.50 10.38
N SER A 151 31.55 -12.47 11.02
CA SER A 151 32.37 -13.49 10.34
C SER A 151 31.66 -14.83 10.13
N THR A 152 30.38 -14.92 10.53
CA THR A 152 29.56 -16.13 10.39
C THR A 152 28.84 -16.15 9.05
N LYS A 153 28.26 -17.30 8.67
CA LYS A 153 27.36 -17.42 7.52
C LYS A 153 25.95 -16.89 7.85
N THR A 154 25.89 -15.75 8.51
CA THR A 154 24.65 -15.06 8.87
C THR A 154 24.52 -13.84 7.99
N TYR A 155 23.36 -13.67 7.39
CA TYR A 155 23.11 -12.66 6.38
C TYR A 155 21.84 -11.91 6.72
N LEU A 156 21.90 -10.59 6.57
CA LEU A 156 20.77 -9.70 6.66
C LEU A 156 20.32 -9.36 5.24
N ILE A 157 19.10 -9.77 4.93
CA ILE A 157 18.43 -9.46 3.67
C ILE A 157 17.54 -8.25 3.92
N THR A 158 17.76 -7.18 3.17
CA THR A 158 16.92 -5.97 3.19
C THR A 158 16.23 -5.86 1.85
N VAL A 159 14.90 -5.93 1.83
CA VAL A 159 14.08 -5.77 0.61
C VAL A 159 13.22 -4.53 0.78
N SER A 160 13.10 -3.71 -0.25
CA SER A 160 12.16 -2.59 -0.25
C SER A 160 11.38 -2.51 -1.55
N ALA A 161 10.13 -2.05 -1.46
CA ALA A 161 9.27 -1.82 -2.60
C ALA A 161 8.73 -0.38 -2.58
N LYS A 162 8.68 0.26 -3.75
CA LYS A 162 8.16 1.61 -3.94
C LYS A 162 7.35 1.69 -5.23
N LEU A 163 6.18 2.34 -5.19
CA LEU A 163 5.44 2.63 -6.42
C LEU A 163 6.18 3.70 -7.25
N GLN A 164 6.42 3.41 -8.53
CA GLN A 164 7.09 4.36 -9.43
C GLN A 164 6.21 5.58 -9.73
N LYS A 165 6.85 6.71 -10.02
CA LYS A 165 6.18 7.97 -10.42
C LYS A 165 5.19 8.53 -9.40
N HIS A 166 5.25 8.08 -8.15
CA HIS A 166 4.56 8.67 -7.01
C HIS A 166 5.58 9.47 -6.17
N GLY A 167 5.50 10.80 -6.26
CA GLY A 167 6.38 11.74 -5.55
C GLY A 167 5.75 12.36 -4.31
N GLU A 168 6.60 12.92 -3.45
CA GLU A 168 6.20 13.65 -2.24
C GLU A 168 5.33 14.87 -2.62
N GLY A 169 4.21 15.05 -1.90
CA GLY A 169 3.23 16.11 -2.18
C GLY A 169 1.96 15.65 -2.91
N ASN A 170 1.93 14.41 -3.42
CA ASN A 170 0.69 13.79 -3.88
C ASN A 170 -0.13 13.31 -2.66
N LYS A 171 -1.44 13.60 -2.60
CA LYS A 171 -2.33 13.06 -1.55
C LYS A 171 -2.38 11.51 -1.55
N PHE A 172 -1.94 10.91 -2.65
CA PHE A 172 -1.79 9.47 -2.84
C PHE A 172 -0.32 9.03 -2.78
N PHE A 173 0.57 9.81 -2.16
CA PHE A 173 1.93 9.36 -1.89
C PHE A 173 1.94 8.28 -0.81
N SER A 174 2.70 7.24 -1.07
CA SER A 174 2.98 6.14 -0.15
C SER A 174 4.50 6.06 0.00
N LEU A 175 4.95 5.99 1.25
CA LEU A 175 6.37 5.81 1.55
C LEU A 175 6.80 4.42 1.11
N PRO A 176 8.06 4.22 0.68
CA PRO A 176 8.57 2.89 0.40
C PRO A 176 8.42 1.97 1.61
N VAL A 177 8.02 0.73 1.38
CA VAL A 177 7.99 -0.31 2.41
C VAL A 177 9.32 -1.03 2.41
N THR A 178 9.98 -1.13 3.57
CA THR A 178 11.22 -1.89 3.78
C THR A 178 10.98 -3.05 4.73
N LEU A 179 11.38 -4.26 4.32
CA LEU A 179 11.41 -5.46 5.15
C LEU A 179 12.87 -5.92 5.33
N ARG A 180 13.20 -6.38 6.54
CA ARG A 180 14.53 -6.89 6.87
C ARG A 180 14.39 -8.26 7.51
N PHE A 181 15.20 -9.21 7.06
CA PHE A 181 15.17 -10.59 7.55
C PHE A 181 16.58 -11.11 7.72
N MET A 182 16.81 -11.88 8.78
CA MET A 182 18.08 -12.56 9.02
C MET A 182 17.97 -14.00 8.54
N SER A 183 18.84 -14.38 7.62
CA SER A 183 19.01 -15.74 7.13
C SER A 183 20.35 -16.29 7.60
N GLY A 184 20.37 -17.55 8.02
CA GLY A 184 21.59 -18.28 8.37
C GLY A 184 21.73 -19.50 7.49
N SER A 185 22.94 -19.80 7.04
CA SER A 185 23.27 -21.06 6.35
C SER A 185 24.17 -21.99 7.16
#